data_AF-A0A3B6G229-F1
#
_entry.id   AF-A0A3B6G229-F1
#
_cell.length_a   1.000
_cell.length_b   1.000
_cell.length_c   1.000
_cell.angle_alpha   90.00
_cell.angle_beta   90.00
_cell.angle_gamma   90.00
#
_symmetry.space_group_name_H-M   'P 1'
#
loop_
_entity.id
_entity.type
_entity.pdbx_description
1 polymer ?
#
loop_
_entity_poly.entity_id
_entity_poly.type
_entity_poly.pdbx_seq_one_letter_code
_entity_poly.pdbx_strand_id
1 'polypeptide(L)'
;MAVRLMLVAALLCAAAAAAAAQQANNVRATYHYYRPAQNNWDLGAPAVSAYCATWDASKPLSWRSKYGWTAFCGPAGAHGQAACGKCLRVTNPATGAQVTARIVDQCANGGLDLDWDTVFTKIDTNGVGYQQGHLNVNYQFVDCRD
;
A
#
# COMPACT_ATOMS: atom_id res chain seq x y z
N MET A 1 30.98 19.84 -24.85
CA MET A 1 30.06 20.26 -23.76
C MET A 1 28.61 19.84 -23.99
N ALA A 2 28.04 20.02 -25.19
CA ALA A 2 26.64 19.67 -25.49
C ALA A 2 26.26 18.19 -25.21
N VAL A 3 27.10 17.23 -25.61
CA VAL A 3 26.82 15.79 -25.39
C VAL A 3 26.75 15.42 -23.90
N ARG A 4 27.60 16.03 -23.06
CA ARG A 4 27.59 15.82 -21.60
C ARG A 4 26.35 16.45 -20.95
N LEU A 5 25.91 17.63 -21.41
CA LEU A 5 24.65 18.22 -20.93
C LEU A 5 23.43 17.38 -21.31
N MET A 6 23.40 16.82 -22.53
CA MET A 6 22.29 15.96 -22.97
C MET A 6 22.22 14.65 -22.18
N LEU A 7 23.36 14.00 -21.90
CA LEU A 7 23.42 12.81 -21.06
C LEU A 7 22.96 13.07 -19.62
N VAL A 8 23.38 14.19 -19.04
CA VAL A 8 22.95 14.60 -17.69
C VAL A 8 21.45 14.89 -17.67
N ALA A 9 20.92 15.61 -18.67
CA ALA A 9 19.49 15.88 -18.79
C ALA A 9 18.67 14.58 -18.97
N ALA A 10 19.13 13.64 -19.80
CA ALA A 10 18.46 12.35 -20.00
C ALA A 10 18.43 11.50 -18.72
N LEU A 11 19.54 11.46 -17.96
CA LEU A 11 19.60 10.77 -16.67
C LEU A 11 18.68 11.41 -15.62
N LEU A 12 18.61 12.74 -15.58
CA LEU A 12 17.70 13.47 -14.69
C LEU A 12 16.23 13.22 -15.05
N CYS A 13 15.88 13.22 -16.34
CA CYS A 13 14.53 12.89 -16.80
C CYS A 13 14.14 11.44 -16.48
N ALA A 14 15.05 10.48 -16.66
CA ALA A 14 14.81 9.08 -16.31
C ALA A 14 14.61 8.89 -14.79
N ALA A 15 15.39 9.58 -13.96
CA ALA A 15 15.22 9.55 -12.51
C ALA A 15 13.88 10.15 -12.05
N ALA A 16 13.44 11.26 -12.66
CA ALA A 16 12.15 11.87 -12.36
C ALA A 16 10.96 10.98 -12.76
N ALA A 17 11.05 10.29 -13.91
CA ALA A 17 10.04 9.34 -14.35
C ALA A 17 9.96 8.10 -13.44
N ALA A 18 11.11 7.61 -12.95
CA ALA A 18 11.15 6.53 -11.97
C ALA A 18 10.51 6.92 -10.63
N ALA A 19 10.73 8.15 -10.16
CA ALA A 19 10.15 8.65 -8.90
C ALA A 19 8.63 8.90 -8.99
N ALA A 20 8.13 9.32 -10.16
CA ALA A 20 6.69 9.40 -10.41
C ALA A 20 6.02 8.01 -10.42
N ALA A 21 6.79 6.92 -10.60
CA ALA A 21 6.29 5.56 -10.68
C ALA A 21 5.98 4.92 -9.31
N GLN A 22 6.03 5.64 -8.19
CA GLN A 22 5.81 5.10 -6.83
C GLN A 22 4.71 5.80 -6.03
N GLN A 23 3.81 6.55 -6.68
CA GLN A 23 2.70 7.20 -6.01
C GLN A 23 1.53 7.41 -6.97
N ALA A 24 0.32 7.53 -6.42
CA ALA A 24 -0.86 7.93 -7.17
C ALA A 24 -1.84 8.69 -6.28
N ASN A 25 -2.69 9.50 -6.91
CA ASN A 25 -3.69 10.32 -6.26
C ASN A 25 -5.09 9.91 -6.70
N ASN A 26 -6.09 10.19 -5.86
CA ASN A 26 -7.50 9.92 -6.13
C ASN A 26 -7.78 8.45 -6.52
N VAL A 27 -7.19 7.54 -5.76
CA VAL A 27 -7.28 6.10 -5.98
C VAL A 27 -8.35 5.50 -5.09
N ARG A 28 -9.20 4.65 -5.66
CA ARG A 28 -10.23 3.95 -4.89
C ARG A 28 -9.60 2.97 -3.90
N ALA A 29 -10.00 3.06 -2.64
CA ALA A 29 -9.60 2.14 -1.57
C ALA A 29 -10.85 1.54 -0.93
N THR A 30 -11.07 0.25 -1.12
CA THR A 30 -12.09 -0.52 -0.40
C THR A 30 -11.54 -1.03 0.93
N TYR A 31 -12.33 -1.84 1.63
CA TYR A 31 -11.86 -2.53 2.82
C TYR A 31 -12.16 -4.02 2.77
N HIS A 32 -11.31 -4.76 3.46
CA HIS A 32 -11.43 -6.19 3.69
C HIS A 32 -11.21 -6.50 5.18
N TYR A 33 -11.81 -7.58 5.68
CA TYR A 33 -11.66 -8.02 7.07
C TYR A 33 -10.53 -9.04 7.22
N TYR A 34 -9.28 -8.62 6.98
CA TYR A 34 -8.13 -9.49 7.23
C TYR A 34 -7.99 -9.81 8.72
N ARG A 35 -8.38 -8.86 9.59
CA ARG A 35 -8.38 -9.01 11.06
C ARG A 35 -7.03 -9.54 11.55
N PRO A 36 -5.91 -8.89 11.19
CA PRO A 36 -4.58 -9.46 11.35
C PRO A 36 -4.29 -9.81 12.81
N ALA A 37 -4.67 -8.97 13.78
CA ALA A 37 -4.47 -9.27 15.20
C ALA A 37 -5.22 -10.53 15.66
N GLN A 38 -6.44 -10.77 15.17
CA GLN A 38 -7.23 -11.96 15.51
C GLN A 38 -6.64 -13.22 14.85
N ASN A 39 -5.99 -13.05 13.70
CA ASN A 39 -5.27 -14.11 12.99
C ASN A 39 -3.79 -14.18 13.37
N ASN A 40 -3.38 -13.68 14.54
CA ASN A 40 -1.98 -13.72 15.03
C ASN A 40 -0.94 -13.10 14.07
N TRP A 41 -1.39 -12.15 13.25
CA TRP A 41 -0.65 -11.55 12.14
C TRP A 41 -0.09 -12.59 11.17
N ASP A 42 -0.72 -13.76 11.06
CA ASP A 42 -0.32 -14.84 10.17
C ASP A 42 -0.92 -14.62 8.76
N LEU A 43 -0.04 -14.32 7.80
CA LEU A 43 -0.43 -14.09 6.41
C LEU A 43 -1.02 -15.36 5.77
N GLY A 44 -0.59 -16.53 6.23
CA GLY A 44 -1.01 -17.84 5.70
C GLY A 44 -2.23 -18.43 6.42
N ALA A 45 -2.77 -17.76 7.43
CA ALA A 45 -3.97 -18.24 8.12
C ALA A 45 -5.10 -18.47 7.10
N PRO A 46 -5.87 -19.57 7.16
CA PRO A 46 -6.90 -19.87 6.16
C PRO A 46 -7.94 -18.75 5.97
N ALA A 47 -8.26 -18.02 7.03
CA ALA A 47 -9.17 -16.88 6.99
C ALA A 47 -8.59 -15.62 6.31
N VAL A 48 -7.26 -15.56 6.15
CA VAL A 48 -6.54 -14.46 5.50
C VAL A 48 -6.13 -14.88 4.09
N SER A 49 -5.39 -15.98 3.97
CA SER A 49 -4.87 -16.54 2.71
C SER A 49 -4.24 -15.47 1.79
N ALA A 50 -3.41 -14.60 2.38
CA ALA A 50 -2.85 -13.47 1.65
C ALA A 50 -1.89 -13.94 0.55
N TYR A 51 -1.93 -13.31 -0.64
CA TYR A 51 -1.07 -13.68 -1.77
C TYR A 51 0.43 -13.70 -1.40
N CYS A 52 0.89 -12.77 -0.57
CA CYS A 52 2.30 -12.68 -0.17
C CYS A 52 2.73 -13.74 0.86
N ALA A 53 1.82 -14.57 1.38
CA ALA A 53 2.14 -15.59 2.38
C ALA A 53 3.26 -16.54 1.92
N THR A 54 3.32 -16.84 0.61
CA THR A 54 4.37 -17.67 -0.02
C THR A 54 5.79 -17.22 0.32
N TRP A 55 6.00 -15.91 0.50
CA TRP A 55 7.34 -15.33 0.72
C TRP A 55 7.50 -14.67 2.09
N ASP A 56 6.42 -14.16 2.67
CA ASP A 56 6.49 -13.27 3.83
C ASP A 56 5.90 -13.87 5.13
N ALA A 57 5.23 -15.03 5.08
CA ALA A 57 4.59 -15.62 6.27
C ALA A 57 5.59 -15.98 7.39
N SER A 58 6.82 -16.37 7.05
CA SER A 58 7.86 -16.75 8.00
C SER A 58 8.60 -15.56 8.64
N LYS A 59 8.29 -14.33 8.24
CA LYS A 59 8.91 -13.13 8.83
C LYS A 59 8.55 -13.01 10.31
N PRO A 60 9.42 -12.39 11.14
CA PRO A 60 9.17 -12.28 12.56
C PRO A 60 7.88 -11.52 12.86
N LEU A 61 7.24 -11.81 13.99
CA LEU A 61 6.00 -11.15 14.38
C LEU A 61 6.17 -9.63 14.41
N SER A 62 7.30 -9.13 14.90
CA SER A 62 7.63 -7.69 14.92
C SER A 62 7.55 -7.04 13.55
N TRP A 63 7.87 -7.77 12.47
CA TRP A 63 7.74 -7.29 11.10
C TRP A 63 6.29 -7.35 10.61
N ARG A 64 5.62 -8.50 10.85
CA ARG A 64 4.25 -8.76 10.39
C ARG A 64 3.24 -7.81 11.05
N SER A 65 3.48 -7.44 12.31
CA SER A 65 2.61 -6.59 13.13
C SER A 65 3.01 -5.12 13.19
N LYS A 66 4.06 -4.71 12.47
CA LYS A 66 4.56 -3.33 12.53
C LYS A 66 3.58 -2.29 11.99
N TYR A 67 2.88 -2.67 10.92
CA TYR A 67 1.93 -1.82 10.19
C TYR A 67 0.66 -2.62 9.90
N GLY A 68 -0.47 -1.91 9.76
CA GLY A 68 -1.70 -2.51 9.27
C GLY A 68 -1.56 -3.06 7.84
N TRP A 69 -2.47 -3.92 7.42
CA TRP A 69 -2.35 -4.66 6.16
C TRP A 69 -3.20 -4.09 5.03
N THR A 70 -2.77 -4.32 3.79
CA THR A 70 -3.55 -3.99 2.59
C THR A 70 -3.21 -4.90 1.42
N ALA A 71 -4.19 -5.12 0.53
CA ALA A 71 -3.96 -5.54 -0.85
C ALA A 71 -3.64 -4.34 -1.74
N PHE A 72 -2.79 -4.55 -2.74
CA PHE A 72 -2.40 -3.50 -3.68
C PHE A 72 -2.57 -3.91 -5.15
N CYS A 73 -3.21 -3.04 -5.92
CA CYS A 73 -3.37 -3.14 -7.36
C CYS A 73 -3.57 -1.75 -8.01
N GLY A 74 -2.95 -0.72 -7.41
CA GLY A 74 -3.09 0.67 -7.82
C GLY A 74 -2.47 0.97 -9.18
N PRO A 75 -2.69 2.16 -9.75
CA PRO A 75 -2.24 2.47 -11.11
C PRO A 75 -0.74 2.70 -11.27
N ALA A 76 0.04 2.84 -10.18
CA ALA A 76 1.46 3.15 -10.21
C ALA A 76 2.23 2.43 -9.08
N GLY A 77 3.39 1.87 -9.38
CA GLY A 77 4.19 1.11 -8.42
C GLY A 77 4.43 -0.32 -8.87
N ALA A 78 5.08 -1.10 -8.01
CA ALA A 78 5.24 -2.53 -8.23
C ALA A 78 3.97 -3.29 -7.84
N HIS A 79 3.71 -4.41 -8.51
CA HIS A 79 2.53 -5.26 -8.31
C HIS A 79 2.93 -6.71 -8.08
N GLY A 80 1.98 -7.51 -7.59
CA GLY A 80 2.18 -8.93 -7.31
C GLY A 80 3.36 -9.14 -6.38
N GLN A 81 4.20 -10.14 -6.68
CA GLN A 81 5.34 -10.51 -5.83
C GLN A 81 6.29 -9.34 -5.55
N ALA A 82 6.52 -8.46 -6.53
CA ALA A 82 7.44 -7.33 -6.37
C ALA A 82 6.90 -6.24 -5.43
N ALA A 83 5.62 -6.29 -5.07
CA ALA A 83 4.98 -5.40 -4.09
C ALA A 83 4.99 -5.97 -2.67
N CYS A 84 5.10 -7.30 -2.53
CA CYS A 84 5.01 -8.00 -1.25
C CYS A 84 5.98 -7.44 -0.21
N GLY A 85 5.42 -7.12 0.96
CA GLY A 85 6.18 -6.61 2.09
C GLY A 85 6.54 -5.13 2.02
N LYS A 86 6.29 -4.43 0.91
CA LYS A 86 6.52 -2.98 0.81
C LYS A 86 5.47 -2.19 1.59
N CYS A 87 5.80 -0.95 1.94
CA CYS A 87 4.91 -0.07 2.70
C CYS A 87 4.40 1.09 1.86
N LEU A 88 3.15 1.45 2.11
CA LEU A 88 2.47 2.60 1.53
C LEU A 88 2.12 3.57 2.64
N ARG A 89 2.45 4.85 2.46
CA ARG A 89 1.78 5.93 3.18
C ARG A 89 0.48 6.24 2.46
N VAL A 90 -0.65 5.95 3.10
CA VAL A 90 -2.00 6.16 2.56
C VAL A 90 -2.60 7.38 3.24
N THR A 91 -3.14 8.31 2.45
CA THR A 91 -3.71 9.57 2.91
C THR A 91 -5.14 9.71 2.42
N ASN A 92 -6.07 10.00 3.32
CA ASN A 92 -7.41 10.44 2.98
C ASN A 92 -7.37 11.98 2.73
N PRO A 93 -7.44 12.45 1.48
CA PRO A 93 -7.39 13.88 1.18
C PRO A 93 -8.60 14.65 1.71
N ALA A 94 -9.75 14.00 1.96
CA ALA A 94 -10.94 14.67 2.47
C ALA A 94 -10.81 15.11 3.94
N THR A 95 -9.99 14.40 4.73
CA THR A 95 -9.83 14.66 6.16
C THR A 95 -8.39 14.97 6.58
N GLY A 96 -7.43 14.74 5.68
CA GLY A 96 -5.99 14.84 5.97
C GLY A 96 -5.43 13.67 6.80
N ALA A 97 -6.27 12.71 7.21
CA ALA A 97 -5.83 11.55 7.96
C ALA A 97 -4.89 10.67 7.12
N GLN A 98 -3.84 10.14 7.75
CA GLN A 98 -2.85 9.30 7.08
C GLN A 98 -2.39 8.14 7.96
N VAL A 99 -2.01 7.04 7.33
CA VAL A 99 -1.48 5.84 7.99
C VAL A 99 -0.47 5.16 7.08
N THR A 100 0.50 4.44 7.66
CA THR A 100 1.38 3.55 6.90
C THR A 100 0.82 2.12 6.96
N ALA A 101 0.65 1.51 5.80
CA ALA A 101 0.17 0.14 5.65
C ALA A 101 1.21 -0.71 4.89
N ARG A 102 1.24 -2.01 5.17
CA ARG A 102 2.08 -2.99 4.47
C ARG A 102 1.26 -3.75 3.45
N ILE A 103 1.80 -3.87 2.24
CA ILE A 103 1.23 -4.69 1.18
C ILE A 103 1.48 -6.15 1.50
N VAL A 104 0.41 -6.89 1.76
CA VAL A 104 0.44 -8.33 2.04
C VAL A 104 -0.32 -9.15 0.99
N ASP A 105 -1.04 -8.47 0.10
CA ASP A 105 -1.94 -9.13 -0.84
C ASP A 105 -2.06 -8.34 -2.15
N GLN A 106 -2.74 -8.93 -3.13
CA GLN A 106 -3.06 -8.32 -4.42
C GLN A 106 -4.58 -8.19 -4.59
N CYS A 107 -5.01 -7.19 -5.35
CA CYS A 107 -6.42 -6.97 -5.65
C CYS A 107 -6.65 -6.80 -7.17
N ALA A 108 -7.91 -6.62 -7.56
CA ALA A 108 -8.31 -6.38 -8.95
C ALA A 108 -9.21 -5.13 -9.13
N ASN A 109 -9.29 -4.26 -8.11
CA ASN A 109 -10.15 -3.07 -8.12
C ASN A 109 -9.46 -1.80 -8.67
N GLY A 110 -8.21 -1.92 -9.14
CA GLY A 110 -7.41 -0.80 -9.66
C GLY A 110 -6.87 0.15 -8.57
N GLY A 111 -6.86 -0.27 -7.31
CA GLY A 111 -6.51 0.58 -6.18
C GLY A 111 -5.95 -0.18 -4.98
N LEU A 112 -6.58 0.01 -3.83
CA LEU A 112 -6.20 -0.65 -2.58
C LEU A 112 -7.40 -1.41 -2.01
N ASP A 113 -7.11 -2.45 -1.24
CA ASP A 113 -8.09 -3.08 -0.34
C ASP A 113 -7.51 -3.08 1.08
N LEU A 114 -8.03 -2.21 1.93
CA LEU A 114 -7.43 -1.89 3.22
C LEU A 114 -7.98 -2.83 4.30
N ASP A 115 -7.15 -3.32 5.22
CA ASP A 115 -7.70 -3.99 6.39
C ASP A 115 -8.59 -3.01 7.18
N TRP A 116 -9.79 -3.47 7.55
CA TRP A 116 -10.81 -2.68 8.22
C TRP A 116 -10.31 -2.09 9.55
N ASP A 117 -9.79 -2.95 10.44
CA ASP A 117 -9.47 -2.59 11.83
C ASP A 117 -8.18 -1.77 11.94
N THR A 118 -7.19 -2.07 11.08
CA THR A 118 -5.84 -1.51 11.21
C THR A 118 -5.54 -0.36 10.25
N VAL A 119 -6.28 -0.22 9.15
CA VAL A 119 -5.99 0.80 8.12
C VAL A 119 -7.21 1.63 7.78
N PHE A 120 -8.30 1.04 7.26
CA PHE A 120 -9.45 1.79 6.73
C PHE A 120 -10.07 2.71 7.77
N THR A 121 -10.45 2.16 8.92
CA THR A 121 -11.08 2.93 10.02
C THR A 121 -10.16 3.99 10.63
N LYS A 122 -8.83 3.88 10.44
CA LYS A 122 -7.87 4.89 10.92
C LYS A 122 -7.86 6.15 10.07
N ILE A 123 -8.27 6.05 8.80
CA ILE A 123 -8.29 7.18 7.87
C ILE A 123 -9.70 7.60 7.43
N ASP A 124 -10.73 6.79 7.68
CA ASP A 124 -12.14 7.18 7.53
C ASP A 124 -12.67 7.98 8.73
N THR A 125 -12.00 9.08 9.06
CA THR A 125 -12.25 9.85 10.30
C THR A 125 -13.56 10.64 10.30
N ASN A 126 -14.25 10.73 9.17
CA ASN A 126 -15.58 11.34 9.03
C ASN A 126 -16.69 10.32 8.70
N GLY A 127 -16.37 9.02 8.62
CA GLY A 127 -17.33 7.93 8.37
C GLY A 127 -17.93 7.88 6.97
N VAL A 128 -17.52 8.77 6.06
CA VAL A 128 -18.05 8.83 4.68
C VAL A 128 -17.60 7.60 3.89
N GLY A 129 -16.38 7.12 4.13
CA GLY A 129 -15.84 5.97 3.43
C GLY A 129 -16.66 4.70 3.68
N TYR A 130 -17.04 4.46 4.93
CA TYR A 130 -17.92 3.35 5.29
C TYR A 130 -19.29 3.48 4.62
N GLN A 131 -19.90 4.67 4.64
CA GLN A 131 -21.20 4.91 4.01
C GLN A 131 -21.17 4.68 2.49
N GLN A 132 -20.05 4.98 1.83
CA GLN A 132 -19.84 4.81 0.39
C GLN A 132 -19.24 3.45 0.01
N GLY A 133 -18.86 2.62 1.00
CA GLY A 133 -18.15 1.36 0.80
C GLY A 133 -16.71 1.50 0.28
N HIS A 134 -16.16 2.73 0.21
CA HIS A 134 -14.79 3.00 -0.21
C HIS A 134 -14.35 4.43 0.14
N LEU A 135 -13.04 4.65 0.16
CA LEU A 135 -12.42 5.98 0.17
C LEU A 135 -11.79 6.28 -1.19
N ASN A 136 -11.59 7.56 -1.50
CA ASN A 136 -10.63 7.99 -2.52
C ASN A 136 -9.38 8.50 -1.81
N VAL A 137 -8.26 7.80 -1.96
CA VAL A 137 -7.01 8.05 -1.23
C VAL A 137 -5.88 8.45 -2.16
N ASN A 138 -4.86 9.07 -1.59
CA ASN A 138 -3.55 9.18 -2.20
C ASN A 138 -2.63 8.14 -1.54
N TYR A 139 -1.70 7.55 -2.29
CA TYR A 139 -0.66 6.73 -1.70
C TYR A 139 0.72 7.04 -2.26
N GLN A 140 1.73 6.72 -1.47
CA GLN A 140 3.14 6.77 -1.84
C GLN A 140 3.85 5.55 -1.26
N PHE A 141 4.68 4.87 -2.05
CA PHE A 141 5.59 3.86 -1.52
C PHE A 141 6.62 4.54 -0.62
N VAL A 142 6.80 3.99 0.57
CA VAL A 142 7.73 4.49 1.59
C VAL A 142 8.58 3.35 2.14
N ASP A 143 9.74 3.70 2.68
CA ASP A 143 10.57 2.77 3.41
C ASP A 143 9.85 2.33 4.70
N CYS A 144 9.71 1.02 4.89
CA CYS A 144 9.15 0.40 6.09
C CYS A 144 10.05 0.55 7.32
N ARG A 145 11.33 0.88 7.15
CA ARG A 145 12.36 0.95 8.21
C ARG A 145 12.49 -0.33 9.02
N ASP A 146 12.34 -1.47 8.35
CA ASP A 146 12.32 -2.82 8.94
C ASP A 146 13.68 -3.28 9.45
#